data_AF-A0A1B9JUY2-F1
#
_entry.id   AF-A0A1B9JUY2-F1
#
_cell.length_a   1.000
_cell.length_b   1.000
_cell.length_c   1.000
_cell.angle_alpha   90.00
_cell.angle_beta   90.00
_cell.angle_gamma   90.00
#
_symmetry.space_group_name_H-M   'P 1'
#
loop_
_entity.id
_entity.type
_entity.pdbx_description
1 polymer ?
#
loop_
_entity_poly.entity_id
_entity_poly.type
_entity_poly.pdbx_seq_one_letter_code
_entity_poly.pdbx_strand_id
1 'polypeptide(L)'
;MIGMKRSKILFFQCVLFLILLLIIISYYFVQPNDTKTLLSNNELTLEFDHVEFAKLNPLFTIMDKDGFYLQSDDEFDPISFYNENSKQYYSFNGSGLKSFKFKSKTPINGHYYPDFSVIILPFDSKNEAEKYSKLLQKQLFCNRTIDECELMKTPYTLITNGHFVFILNTRAEMFRGYIEKYAKVLQDLPM
;
A
#
# COMPACT_ATOMS: atom_id res chain seq x y z
N MET A 1 45.48 13.78 -66.32
CA MET A 1 45.25 12.59 -65.45
C MET A 1 45.12 12.98 -63.97
N ILE A 2 44.11 13.78 -63.58
CA ILE A 2 43.89 14.18 -62.15
C ILE A 2 42.48 13.78 -61.64
N GLY A 3 41.54 13.43 -62.53
CA GLY A 3 40.15 13.11 -62.16
C GLY A 3 39.93 11.72 -61.53
N MET A 4 40.76 10.73 -61.80
CA MET A 4 40.53 9.35 -61.33
C MET A 4 40.94 9.09 -59.87
N LYS A 5 41.83 9.89 -59.28
CA LYS A 5 42.24 9.73 -57.86
C LYS A 5 41.20 10.27 -56.88
N ARG A 6 40.49 11.35 -57.23
CA ARG A 6 39.46 11.95 -56.34
C ARG A 6 38.22 11.06 -56.18
N SER A 7 37.81 10.35 -57.23
CA SER A 7 36.64 9.45 -57.17
C SER A 7 36.85 8.28 -56.21
N LYS A 8 38.05 7.68 -56.18
CA LYS A 8 38.36 6.59 -55.25
C LYS A 8 38.41 7.07 -53.80
N ILE A 9 38.92 8.27 -53.56
CA ILE A 9 38.98 8.87 -52.21
C ILE A 9 37.57 9.17 -51.69
N LEU A 10 36.68 9.72 -52.54
CA LEU A 10 35.28 9.94 -52.19
C LEU A 10 34.53 8.64 -51.89
N PHE A 11 34.79 7.58 -52.67
CA PHE A 11 34.19 6.27 -52.42
C PHE A 11 34.62 5.69 -51.06
N PHE A 12 35.91 5.77 -50.73
CA PHE A 12 36.41 5.32 -49.42
C PHE A 12 35.86 6.14 -48.25
N GLN A 13 35.70 7.46 -48.41
CA GLN A 13 35.08 8.32 -47.39
C GLN A 13 33.60 7.97 -47.16
N CYS A 14 32.84 7.69 -48.23
CA CYS A 14 31.44 7.26 -48.11
C CYS A 14 31.31 5.91 -47.40
N VAL A 15 32.17 4.93 -47.73
CA VAL A 15 32.14 3.61 -47.09
C VAL A 15 32.50 3.70 -45.61
N LEU A 16 33.50 4.51 -45.25
CA LEU A 16 33.88 4.72 -43.86
C LEU A 16 32.75 5.39 -43.05
N PHE A 17 32.05 6.37 -43.64
CA PHE A 17 30.89 7.00 -43.02
C PHE A 17 29.75 6.00 -42.79
N LEU A 18 29.49 5.11 -43.74
CA LEU A 18 28.48 4.06 -43.63
C LEU A 18 28.80 3.07 -42.49
N ILE A 19 30.06 2.69 -42.35
CA ILE A 19 30.52 1.81 -41.26
C ILE A 19 30.37 2.51 -39.90
N LEU A 20 30.79 3.78 -39.78
CA LEU A 20 30.60 4.57 -38.57
C LEU A 20 29.12 4.73 -38.21
N LEU A 21 28.26 4.97 -39.20
CA LEU A 21 26.81 5.07 -38.99
C LEU A 21 26.24 3.75 -38.49
N LEU A 22 26.67 2.62 -39.04
CA LEU A 22 26.24 1.28 -38.58
C LEU A 22 26.74 0.97 -37.16
N ILE A 23 27.94 1.40 -36.78
CA ILE A 23 28.47 1.28 -35.42
C ILE A 23 27.68 2.16 -34.45
N ILE A 24 27.31 3.37 -34.85
CA ILE A 24 26.48 4.26 -34.03
C ILE A 24 25.07 3.68 -33.89
N ILE A 25 24.46 3.20 -34.97
CA ILE A 25 23.14 2.55 -34.94
C ILE A 25 23.20 1.31 -34.05
N SER A 26 24.22 0.47 -34.16
CA SER A 26 24.36 -0.71 -33.29
C SER A 26 24.63 -0.32 -31.84
N TYR A 27 25.38 0.76 -31.57
CA TYR A 27 25.57 1.29 -30.22
C TYR A 27 24.24 1.79 -29.61
N TYR A 28 23.41 2.48 -30.39
CA TYR A 28 22.08 2.93 -29.94
C TYR A 28 21.05 1.80 -29.87
N PHE A 29 21.18 0.73 -30.68
CA PHE A 29 20.33 -0.47 -30.59
C PHE A 29 20.75 -1.44 -29.48
N VAL A 30 22.01 -1.38 -29.04
CA VAL A 30 22.58 -2.25 -28.00
C VAL A 30 22.69 -1.53 -26.64
N GLN A 31 22.31 -0.26 -26.55
CA GLN A 31 21.93 0.25 -25.23
C GLN A 31 20.71 -0.54 -24.76
N PRO A 32 20.78 -1.21 -23.59
CA PRO A 32 19.59 -1.75 -22.98
C PRO A 32 18.70 -0.56 -22.68
N ASN A 33 17.68 -0.34 -23.53
CA ASN A 33 16.53 0.46 -23.20
C ASN A 33 16.14 0.07 -21.79
N ASP A 34 16.22 1.05 -20.90
CA ASP A 34 15.93 0.99 -19.49
C ASP A 34 15.26 -0.31 -19.11
N THR A 35 15.98 -1.17 -18.37
CA THR A 35 15.30 -2.01 -17.40
C THR A 35 14.56 -1.06 -16.47
N LYS A 36 13.38 -0.59 -16.89
CA LYS A 36 12.23 -0.50 -16.02
C LYS A 36 12.21 -1.86 -15.36
N THR A 37 12.78 -1.91 -14.16
CA THR A 37 12.53 -2.95 -13.19
C THR A 37 11.05 -3.24 -13.32
N LEU A 38 10.72 -4.39 -13.90
CA LEU A 38 9.36 -4.79 -14.17
C LEU A 38 8.81 -5.10 -12.78
N LEU A 39 8.38 -4.04 -12.06
CA LEU A 39 7.67 -4.16 -10.81
C LEU A 39 6.43 -4.97 -11.16
N SER A 40 6.45 -6.24 -10.80
CA SER A 40 5.25 -7.07 -10.74
C SER A 40 4.33 -6.38 -9.74
N ASN A 41 3.39 -5.58 -10.25
CA ASN A 41 2.35 -4.96 -9.45
C ASN A 41 1.39 -6.08 -9.07
N ASN A 42 1.36 -6.43 -7.78
CA ASN A 42 0.38 -7.34 -7.22
C ASN A 42 -0.83 -6.51 -6.79
N GLU A 43 -1.77 -6.35 -7.71
CA GLU A 43 -3.04 -5.69 -7.43
C GLU A 43 -4.03 -6.73 -6.88
N LEU A 44 -4.59 -6.45 -5.71
CA LEU A 44 -5.64 -7.25 -5.08
C LEU A 44 -6.92 -6.44 -5.02
N THR A 45 -7.89 -6.86 -5.83
CA THR A 45 -9.26 -6.37 -5.74
C THR A 45 -9.99 -7.13 -4.64
N LEU A 46 -10.39 -6.39 -3.61
CA LEU A 46 -11.10 -6.88 -2.46
C LEU A 46 -12.60 -6.76 -2.72
N GLU A 47 -13.34 -7.84 -2.51
CA GLU A 47 -14.80 -7.87 -2.58
C GLU A 47 -15.42 -7.93 -1.17
N PHE A 48 -16.56 -7.28 -0.96
CA PHE A 48 -17.25 -7.27 0.34
C PHE A 48 -18.52 -8.11 0.31
N ASP A 49 -18.69 -8.97 1.32
CA ASP A 49 -19.99 -9.57 1.62
C ASP A 49 -20.75 -8.72 2.64
N HIS A 50 -21.91 -8.19 2.22
CA HIS A 50 -22.81 -7.43 3.08
C HIS A 50 -23.32 -8.22 4.30
N VAL A 51 -23.42 -9.55 4.20
CA VAL A 51 -23.86 -10.42 5.31
C VAL A 51 -22.81 -10.43 6.42
N GLU A 52 -21.54 -10.43 6.06
CA GLU A 52 -20.45 -10.46 7.03
C GLU A 52 -20.18 -9.10 7.65
N PHE A 53 -20.52 -8.01 6.95
CA PHE A 53 -20.50 -6.68 7.55
C PHE A 53 -21.39 -6.59 8.80
N ALA A 54 -22.55 -7.25 8.79
CA ALA A 54 -23.45 -7.25 9.93
C ALA A 54 -22.81 -7.87 11.18
N LYS A 55 -21.79 -8.73 11.03
CA LYS A 55 -21.00 -9.29 12.15
C LYS A 55 -20.19 -8.21 12.88
N LEU A 56 -19.98 -7.02 12.29
CA LEU A 56 -19.32 -5.88 12.93
C LEU A 56 -20.27 -5.02 13.78
N ASN A 57 -21.59 -5.21 13.69
CA ASN A 57 -22.56 -4.45 14.50
C ASN A 57 -22.28 -4.43 16.01
N PRO A 58 -21.77 -5.51 16.64
CA PRO A 58 -21.39 -5.47 18.05
C PRO A 58 -20.27 -4.45 18.33
N LEU A 59 -19.33 -4.23 17.40
CA LEU A 59 -18.29 -3.22 17.53
C LEU A 59 -18.91 -1.82 17.62
N PHE A 60 -19.75 -1.46 16.64
CA PHE A 60 -20.45 -0.18 16.60
C PHE A 60 -21.30 0.05 17.84
N THR A 61 -21.96 -1.00 18.33
CA THR A 61 -22.77 -0.95 19.56
C THR A 61 -21.92 -0.66 20.79
N ILE A 62 -20.76 -1.31 20.92
CA ILE A 62 -19.83 -1.08 22.05
C ILE A 62 -19.27 0.33 21.98
N MET A 63 -18.87 0.80 20.80
CA MET A 63 -18.36 2.14 20.60
C MET A 63 -19.39 3.22 20.97
N ASP A 64 -20.66 3.08 20.58
CA ASP A 64 -21.70 4.04 20.97
C ASP A 64 -21.92 4.07 22.50
N LYS A 65 -21.92 2.90 23.15
CA LYS A 65 -21.98 2.79 24.62
C LYS A 65 -20.79 3.45 25.31
N ASP A 66 -19.60 3.34 24.73
CA ASP A 66 -18.38 3.99 25.20
C ASP A 66 -18.34 5.50 24.86
N GLY A 67 -19.40 6.04 24.26
CA GLY A 67 -19.52 7.46 23.94
C GLY A 67 -18.80 7.86 22.66
N PHE A 68 -18.47 6.94 21.76
CA PHE A 68 -17.97 7.25 20.42
C PHE A 68 -19.11 7.39 19.42
N TYR A 69 -18.88 8.15 18.34
CA TYR A 69 -19.76 8.19 17.18
C TYR A 69 -18.96 7.99 15.91
N LEU A 70 -19.65 7.50 14.88
CA LEU A 70 -19.11 7.38 13.54
C LEU A 70 -19.04 8.79 12.91
N GLN A 71 -17.82 9.27 12.66
CA GLN A 71 -17.56 10.58 12.06
C GLN A 71 -17.63 10.52 10.53
N SER A 72 -17.09 9.45 9.92
CA SER A 72 -17.22 9.18 8.49
C SER A 72 -17.11 7.69 8.21
N ASP A 73 -17.78 7.25 7.14
CA ASP A 73 -17.74 5.94 6.51
C ASP A 73 -17.34 6.09 5.04
N ASP A 74 -16.06 6.38 4.82
CA ASP A 74 -15.56 6.65 3.48
C ASP A 74 -15.24 5.35 2.72
N GLU A 75 -15.49 5.36 1.40
CA GLU A 75 -14.72 4.49 0.49
C GLU A 75 -13.26 4.92 0.59
N PHE A 76 -12.41 4.02 1.07
CA PHE A 76 -11.03 4.31 1.37
C PHE A 76 -10.20 4.37 0.08
N ASP A 77 -9.22 5.28 0.02
CA ASP A 77 -8.26 5.36 -1.08
C ASP A 77 -7.41 4.08 -1.17
N PRO A 78 -7.09 3.52 -2.35
CA PRO A 78 -6.31 2.30 -2.47
C PRO A 78 -5.06 2.26 -1.57
N ILE A 79 -4.93 1.24 -0.71
CA ILE A 79 -3.73 1.05 0.10
C ILE A 79 -2.66 0.47 -0.79
N SER A 80 -1.51 1.11 -0.86
CA SER A 80 -0.40 0.55 -1.61
C SER A 80 0.91 0.67 -0.87
N PHE A 81 1.76 -0.36 -1.00
CA PHE A 81 3.09 -0.35 -0.42
C PHE A 81 4.08 -1.14 -1.27
N TYR A 82 5.34 -0.79 -1.13
CA TYR A 82 6.44 -1.51 -1.75
C TYR A 82 7.10 -2.45 -0.73
N ASN A 83 7.23 -3.73 -1.06
CA ASN A 83 7.99 -4.67 -0.27
C ASN A 83 9.43 -4.76 -0.78
N GLU A 84 10.37 -4.26 0.01
CA GLU A 84 11.78 -4.25 -0.35
C GLU A 84 12.41 -5.65 -0.47
N ASN A 85 11.95 -6.63 0.30
CA ASN A 85 12.51 -7.98 0.30
C ASN A 85 12.12 -8.73 -0.97
N SER A 86 10.87 -8.58 -1.40
CA SER A 86 10.37 -9.21 -2.64
C SER A 86 10.51 -8.31 -3.86
N LYS A 87 10.92 -7.04 -3.69
CA LYS A 87 10.99 -6.01 -4.72
C LYS A 87 9.66 -5.83 -5.49
N GLN A 88 8.54 -6.02 -4.80
CA GLN A 88 7.20 -5.99 -5.39
C GLN A 88 6.36 -4.86 -4.81
N TYR A 89 5.49 -4.31 -5.64
CA TYR A 89 4.46 -3.38 -5.21
C TYR A 89 3.17 -4.15 -4.95
N TYR A 90 2.51 -3.84 -3.84
CA TYR A 90 1.21 -4.39 -3.47
C TYR A 90 0.21 -3.25 -3.43
N SER A 91 -0.94 -3.43 -4.05
CA SER A 91 -2.05 -2.49 -3.99
C SER A 91 -3.33 -3.22 -3.64
N PHE A 92 -4.07 -2.70 -2.65
CA PHE A 92 -5.38 -3.18 -2.23
C PHE A 92 -6.40 -2.15 -2.66
N ASN A 93 -7.37 -2.59 -3.46
CA ASN A 93 -8.40 -1.75 -4.03
C ASN A 93 -9.72 -2.54 -4.16
N GLY A 94 -10.77 -1.89 -4.65
CA GLY A 94 -12.10 -2.52 -4.79
C GLY A 94 -13.06 -2.17 -3.67
N SER A 95 -14.33 -2.52 -3.87
CA SER A 95 -15.46 -2.14 -3.00
C SER A 95 -15.45 -2.84 -1.63
N GLY A 96 -14.65 -3.90 -1.49
CA GLY A 96 -14.32 -4.64 -0.27
C GLY A 96 -13.61 -3.82 0.79
N LEU A 97 -12.83 -2.83 0.37
CA LEU A 97 -12.06 -1.99 1.26
C LEU A 97 -12.97 -1.00 1.99
N LYS A 98 -13.00 -1.08 3.33
CA LYS A 98 -13.82 -0.19 4.17
C LYS A 98 -12.97 0.54 5.19
N SER A 99 -13.32 1.80 5.46
CA SER A 99 -12.72 2.58 6.53
C SER A 99 -13.78 3.34 7.30
N PHE A 100 -13.70 3.25 8.62
CA PHE A 100 -14.59 3.96 9.52
C PHE A 100 -13.77 4.85 10.44
N LYS A 101 -14.13 6.12 10.53
CA LYS A 101 -13.52 7.04 11.49
C LYS A 101 -14.44 7.25 12.67
N PHE A 102 -13.93 7.00 13.87
CA PHE A 102 -14.67 7.19 15.12
C PHE A 102 -14.09 8.34 15.92
N LYS A 103 -14.98 9.07 16.60
CA LYS A 103 -14.59 10.16 17.50
C LYS A 103 -15.39 10.10 18.80
N SER A 104 -14.72 10.33 19.91
CA SER A 104 -15.35 10.41 21.23
C SER A 104 -16.25 11.64 21.32
N LYS A 105 -17.41 11.50 21.97
CA LYS A 105 -18.29 12.59 22.40
C LYS A 105 -17.72 13.31 23.64
N THR A 106 -16.85 12.65 24.41
CA THR A 106 -16.26 13.18 25.65
C THR A 106 -14.75 13.41 25.51
N PRO A 107 -14.24 14.55 26.01
CA PRO A 107 -12.81 14.81 25.99
C PRO A 107 -12.08 14.20 27.19
N ILE A 108 -10.83 13.82 26.98
CA ILE A 108 -9.83 13.58 28.02
C ILE A 108 -9.31 14.94 28.50
N ASN A 109 -9.29 15.14 29.82
CA ASN A 109 -8.80 16.36 30.48
C ASN A 109 -9.45 17.64 29.94
N GLY A 110 -10.70 17.58 29.47
CA GLY A 110 -11.46 18.74 28.98
C GLY A 110 -11.08 19.26 27.58
N HIS A 111 -9.98 18.78 26.97
CA HIS A 111 -9.43 19.38 25.75
C HIS A 111 -9.19 18.40 24.59
N TYR A 112 -8.95 17.13 24.89
CA TYR A 112 -8.54 16.16 23.86
C TYR A 112 -9.64 15.17 23.59
N TYR A 113 -10.21 15.18 22.39
CA TYR A 113 -11.20 14.19 21.98
C TYR A 113 -10.49 13.03 21.28
N PRO A 114 -10.52 11.81 21.87
CA PRO A 114 -10.02 10.63 21.20
C PRO A 114 -10.70 10.40 19.86
N ASP A 115 -9.91 10.08 18.86
CA ASP A 115 -10.37 9.66 17.55
C ASP A 115 -9.44 8.60 16.99
N PHE A 116 -9.98 7.72 16.17
CA PHE A 116 -9.22 6.67 15.50
C PHE A 116 -9.99 6.20 14.27
N SER A 117 -9.27 5.57 13.35
CA SER A 117 -9.88 4.90 12.20
C SER A 117 -9.74 3.39 12.31
N VAL A 118 -10.67 2.68 11.69
CA VAL A 118 -10.66 1.22 11.51
C VAL A 118 -10.74 0.95 10.02
N ILE A 119 -9.67 0.40 9.46
CA ILE A 119 -9.58 -0.04 8.07
C ILE A 119 -9.78 -1.56 8.04
N ILE A 120 -10.59 -2.04 7.11
CA ILE A 120 -10.98 -3.43 6.98
C ILE A 120 -10.58 -3.93 5.60
N LEU A 121 -9.82 -5.02 5.58
CA LEU A 121 -9.38 -5.71 4.37
C LEU A 121 -9.97 -7.13 4.39
N PRO A 122 -11.03 -7.41 3.61
CA PRO A 122 -11.51 -8.76 3.40
C PRO A 122 -10.54 -9.51 2.48
N PHE A 123 -10.38 -10.81 2.68
CA PHE A 123 -9.62 -11.71 1.80
C PHE A 123 -10.46 -12.96 1.51
N ASP A 124 -10.08 -13.70 0.47
CA ASP A 124 -10.84 -14.90 0.06
C ASP A 124 -10.79 -16.02 1.12
N SER A 125 -9.77 -16.00 1.98
CA SER A 125 -9.63 -16.99 3.04
C SER A 125 -8.83 -16.47 4.24
N LYS A 126 -8.98 -17.17 5.37
CA LYS A 126 -8.17 -16.95 6.58
C LYS A 126 -6.66 -17.05 6.29
N ASN A 127 -6.25 -17.99 5.44
CA ASN A 127 -4.84 -18.17 5.09
C ASN A 127 -4.29 -16.96 4.32
N GLU A 128 -5.11 -16.36 3.44
CA GLU A 128 -4.73 -15.12 2.75
C GLU A 128 -4.66 -13.94 3.71
N ALA A 129 -5.67 -13.77 4.57
CA ALA A 129 -5.65 -12.74 5.61
C ALA A 129 -4.40 -12.83 6.49
N GLU A 130 -4.02 -14.03 6.94
CA GLU A 130 -2.79 -14.24 7.71
C GLU A 130 -1.52 -13.92 6.91
N LYS A 131 -1.46 -14.32 5.62
CA LYS A 131 -0.33 -14.03 4.73
C LYS A 131 -0.15 -12.51 4.56
N TYR A 132 -1.23 -11.80 4.21
CA TYR A 132 -1.18 -10.36 3.96
C TYR A 132 -1.05 -9.56 5.26
N SER A 133 -1.59 -10.03 6.39
CA SER A 133 -1.31 -9.46 7.71
C SER A 133 0.18 -9.45 8.04
N LYS A 134 0.89 -10.56 7.82
CA LYS A 134 2.35 -10.63 8.07
C LYS A 134 3.12 -9.70 7.14
N LEU A 135 2.66 -9.56 5.90
CA LEU A 135 3.24 -8.65 4.90
C LEU A 135 3.06 -7.18 5.33
N LEU A 136 1.83 -6.81 5.72
CA LEU A 136 1.47 -5.49 6.23
C LEU A 136 2.22 -5.14 7.51
N GLN A 137 2.28 -6.05 8.48
CA GLN A 137 3.04 -5.83 9.72
C GLN A 137 4.51 -5.50 9.41
N LYS A 138 5.18 -6.27 8.53
CA LYS A 138 6.58 -5.99 8.18
C LYS A 138 6.79 -4.61 7.55
N GLN A 139 5.79 -4.07 6.87
CA GLN A 139 5.87 -2.74 6.25
C GLN A 139 5.46 -1.62 7.21
N LEU A 140 4.46 -1.83 8.05
CA LEU A 140 4.07 -0.88 9.09
C LEU A 140 5.13 -0.80 10.21
N PHE A 141 5.91 -1.86 10.43
CA PHE A 141 7.03 -1.94 11.38
C PHE A 141 8.39 -1.77 10.69
N CYS A 142 8.53 -0.91 9.68
CA CYS A 142 9.82 -0.74 9.01
C CYS A 142 10.95 -0.43 10.02
N ASN A 143 11.94 -1.32 10.05
CA ASN A 143 13.11 -1.34 10.94
C ASN A 143 14.25 -0.41 10.46
N ARG A 144 13.93 0.70 9.80
CA ARG A 144 14.94 1.65 9.28
C ARG A 144 14.58 3.09 9.61
N THR A 145 15.60 3.94 9.49
CA THR A 145 15.66 5.36 9.83
C THR A 145 14.37 6.12 9.52
N ILE A 146 14.06 7.05 10.43
CA ILE A 146 12.84 7.88 10.55
C ILE A 146 12.32 8.50 9.24
N ASP A 147 13.16 8.63 8.22
CA ASP A 147 12.86 9.37 6.98
C ASP A 147 12.21 8.51 5.88
N GLU A 148 12.24 7.17 5.94
CA GLU A 148 11.65 6.28 4.90
C GLU A 148 10.35 5.58 5.37
N CYS A 149 10.03 5.66 6.65
CA CYS A 149 8.84 5.05 7.25
C CYS A 149 7.68 6.03 7.35
N GLU A 150 7.24 6.58 6.22
CA GLU A 150 6.18 7.60 6.23
C GLU A 150 4.79 7.04 6.56
N LEU A 151 4.60 5.72 6.48
CA LEU A 151 3.24 5.15 6.40
C LEU A 151 2.44 5.20 7.70
N MET A 152 3.03 5.25 8.90
CA MET A 152 2.32 5.65 10.13
C MET A 152 3.25 6.27 11.20
N LYS A 153 3.41 7.60 11.18
CA LYS A 153 3.92 8.40 12.33
C LYS A 153 2.98 8.38 13.54
N THR A 154 1.91 7.60 13.45
CA THR A 154 0.75 7.57 14.33
C THR A 154 0.60 6.16 14.91
N PRO A 155 0.20 6.02 16.18
CA PRO A 155 0.00 4.72 16.79
C PRO A 155 -1.00 3.86 16.00
N TYR A 156 -0.70 2.57 15.89
CA TYR A 156 -1.56 1.62 15.21
C TYR A 156 -1.58 0.26 15.89
N THR A 157 -2.57 -0.55 15.53
CA THR A 157 -2.72 -1.95 15.90
C THR A 157 -3.29 -2.69 14.70
N LEU A 158 -2.71 -3.84 14.37
CA LEU A 158 -3.16 -4.70 13.28
C LEU A 158 -3.53 -6.06 13.85
N ILE A 159 -4.75 -6.51 13.57
CA ILE A 159 -5.25 -7.83 13.97
C ILE A 159 -5.88 -8.56 12.79
N THR A 160 -5.96 -9.89 12.92
CA THR A 160 -6.69 -10.77 11.99
C THR A 160 -7.83 -11.43 12.72
N ASN A 161 -8.98 -11.56 12.06
CA ASN A 161 -10.09 -12.40 12.53
C ASN A 161 -10.85 -12.97 11.32
N GLY A 162 -11.04 -14.29 11.27
CA GLY A 162 -11.55 -14.96 10.07
C GLY A 162 -10.65 -14.69 8.86
N HIS A 163 -11.26 -14.26 7.75
CA HIS A 163 -10.55 -13.82 6.54
C HIS A 163 -10.39 -12.29 6.45
N PHE A 164 -10.59 -11.57 7.56
CA PHE A 164 -10.41 -10.12 7.61
C PHE A 164 -9.08 -9.74 8.27
N VAL A 165 -8.45 -8.70 7.74
CA VAL A 165 -7.41 -7.94 8.44
C VAL A 165 -7.99 -6.59 8.83
N PHE A 166 -7.80 -6.22 10.10
CA PHE A 166 -8.21 -4.93 10.63
C PHE A 166 -6.97 -4.12 10.99
N ILE A 167 -6.93 -2.87 10.53
CA ILE A 167 -5.89 -1.91 10.87
C ILE A 167 -6.57 -0.77 11.62
N LEU A 168 -6.23 -0.60 12.89
CA LEU A 168 -6.72 0.49 13.72
C LEU A 168 -5.59 1.48 13.93
N ASN A 169 -5.83 2.76 13.68
CA ASN A 169 -4.82 3.81 13.85
C ASN A 169 -5.43 5.06 14.47
N THR A 170 -4.63 5.79 15.23
CA THR A 170 -5.04 7.03 15.90
C THR A 170 -3.98 8.09 15.75
N ARG A 171 -4.37 9.37 15.75
CA ARG A 171 -3.43 10.47 15.51
C ARG A 171 -2.40 10.72 16.62
N ALA A 172 -2.57 10.15 17.83
CA ALA A 172 -1.73 10.47 18.98
C ALA A 172 -1.55 9.29 19.94
N GLU A 173 -0.34 9.14 20.49
CA GLU A 173 0.06 8.06 21.42
C GLU A 173 -0.86 7.96 22.64
N MET A 174 -1.31 9.10 23.17
CA MET A 174 -2.25 9.14 24.29
C MET A 174 -3.60 8.45 24.01
N PHE A 175 -3.93 8.17 22.75
CA PHE A 175 -5.15 7.48 22.34
C PHE A 175 -4.91 5.99 22.02
N ARG A 176 -3.68 5.46 22.14
CA ARG A 176 -3.34 4.06 21.84
C ARG A 176 -4.26 3.06 22.55
N GLY A 177 -4.59 3.32 23.82
CA GLY A 177 -5.46 2.42 24.59
C GLY A 177 -6.84 2.19 23.96
N TYR A 178 -7.38 3.16 23.19
CA TYR A 178 -8.65 2.98 22.50
C TYR A 178 -8.52 2.00 21.33
N ILE A 179 -7.49 2.14 20.49
CA ILE A 179 -7.29 1.23 19.36
C ILE A 179 -6.97 -0.19 19.84
N GLU A 180 -6.23 -0.35 20.93
CA GLU A 180 -5.96 -1.67 21.52
C GLU A 180 -7.24 -2.31 22.09
N LYS A 181 -8.05 -1.52 22.81
CA LYS A 181 -9.35 -1.98 23.33
C LYS A 181 -10.26 -2.49 22.22
N TYR A 182 -10.46 -1.69 21.17
CA TYR A 182 -11.40 -2.06 20.09
C TYR A 182 -10.83 -3.10 19.13
N ALA A 183 -9.50 -3.19 18.99
CA ALA A 183 -8.86 -4.32 18.31
C ALA A 183 -9.17 -5.64 19.03
N LYS A 184 -9.17 -5.63 20.37
CA LYS A 184 -9.53 -6.82 21.16
C LYS A 184 -10.99 -7.22 20.97
N VAL A 185 -11.91 -6.24 20.96
CA VAL A 185 -13.32 -6.49 20.63
C VAL A 185 -13.45 -7.15 19.27
N LEU A 186 -12.81 -6.59 18.24
CA LEU A 186 -12.81 -7.14 16.87
C LEU A 186 -12.26 -8.56 16.81
N GLN A 187 -11.19 -8.86 17.56
CA GLN A 187 -10.58 -10.18 17.61
C GLN A 187 -11.50 -11.25 18.23
N ASP A 188 -12.37 -10.86 19.15
CA ASP A 188 -13.24 -11.78 19.88
C ASP A 188 -14.62 -11.97 19.18
N LEU A 189 -14.88 -11.27 18.07
CA LEU A 189 -16.10 -11.45 17.28
C LEU A 189 -16.12 -12.82 16.56
N PRO A 190 -17.29 -13.47 16.41
CA PRO A 190 -17.42 -14.68 15.62
C PRO A 190 -17.44 -14.34 14.12
N MET A 191 -16.26 -14.37 13.48
CA MET A 191 -16.07 -14.07 12.06
C MET A 191 -15.93 -15.32 11.21
#